data_AF-A0A8J4XW41-F1
#
_entry.id   AF-A0A8J4XW41-F1
#
_cell.length_a   1.000
_cell.length_b   1.000
_cell.length_c   1.000
_cell.angle_alpha   90.00
_cell.angle_beta   90.00
_cell.angle_gamma   90.00
#
_symmetry.space_group_name_H-M   'P 1'
#
loop_
_entity.id
_entity.type
_entity.pdbx_description
1 polymer ?
#
loop_
_entity_poly.entity_id
_entity_poly.type
_entity_poly.pdbx_seq_one_letter_code
_entity_poly.pdbx_strand_id
1 'polypeptide(L)'
;MSWWDYGYQIAGMANRTTLVDNNTWNNSHIALVGKAMSSNETAAYEIMTALDVDYVLVIFGGVIGYSGDDINKFLWMVRIAEGEHPKDIKESDYFTDRGEFRVDSQGSATLLNCLMYKLSYYRFGELKLDFRTPPGFDRTRNAVIGNKDFTLTYLEEAYTTEHWLVRIYRVKKPDEFNRPSIPIPQRKVKRKNMYLTKKVRSHPSPSSFILHPSSFILHPSSFPHP
;
A
#
# COMPACT_ATOMS: atom_id res chain seq x y z
N MET A 1 -4.94 0.50 4.25
CA MET A 1 -5.09 0.32 5.70
C MET A 1 -4.92 1.67 6.40
N SER A 2 -5.79 1.96 7.37
CA SER A 2 -5.72 3.13 8.26
C SER A 2 -6.39 2.75 9.58
N TRP A 3 -6.27 3.58 10.61
CA TRP A 3 -7.12 3.45 11.79
C TRP A 3 -8.61 3.69 11.43
N TRP A 4 -9.52 3.11 12.22
CA TRP A 4 -10.95 3.04 11.90
C TRP A 4 -11.64 4.41 11.85
N ASP A 5 -11.18 5.37 12.67
CA ASP A 5 -11.70 6.75 12.71
C ASP A 5 -11.77 7.41 11.31
N TYR A 6 -10.84 7.03 10.42
CA TYR A 6 -10.66 7.68 9.13
C TYR A 6 -11.37 6.98 7.97
N GLY A 7 -11.98 5.80 8.20
CA GLY A 7 -12.51 4.96 7.13
C GLY A 7 -13.55 5.66 6.24
N TYR A 8 -14.51 6.36 6.83
CA TYR A 8 -15.52 7.12 6.06
C TYR A 8 -14.93 8.30 5.29
N GLN A 9 -13.96 9.01 5.86
CA GLN A 9 -13.32 10.14 5.19
C GLN A 9 -12.50 9.66 3.98
N ILE A 10 -11.79 8.54 4.12
CA ILE A 10 -11.03 7.94 3.02
C ILE A 10 -11.98 7.46 1.92
N ALA A 11 -13.04 6.74 2.28
CA ALA A 11 -14.03 6.26 1.30
C ALA A 11 -14.72 7.42 0.56
N GLY A 12 -15.12 8.47 1.29
CA GLY A 12 -15.82 9.63 0.71
C GLY A 12 -14.92 10.56 -0.10
N MET A 13 -13.75 10.92 0.41
CA MET A 13 -12.89 11.94 -0.21
C MET A 13 -11.86 11.34 -1.18
N ALA A 14 -11.25 10.20 -0.82
CA ALA A 14 -10.23 9.57 -1.67
C ALA A 14 -10.83 8.57 -2.67
N ASN A 15 -12.09 8.17 -2.49
CA ASN A 15 -12.78 7.17 -3.30
C ASN A 15 -11.92 5.89 -3.45
N ARG A 16 -11.53 5.32 -2.31
CA ARG A 16 -10.71 4.10 -2.19
C ARG A 16 -11.31 3.14 -1.18
N THR A 17 -11.14 1.84 -1.43
CA THR A 17 -11.55 0.78 -0.50
C THR A 17 -10.74 0.86 0.80
N THR A 18 -11.43 0.80 1.93
CA THR A 18 -10.86 0.77 3.27
C THR A 18 -11.10 -0.57 3.93
N LEU A 19 -10.11 -1.11 4.64
CA LEU A 19 -10.24 -2.41 5.33
C LEU A 19 -11.15 -2.32 6.55
N VAL A 20 -11.04 -1.22 7.30
CA VAL A 20 -11.84 -0.98 8.49
C VAL A 20 -12.52 0.38 8.33
N ASP A 21 -13.78 0.43 8.75
CA ASP A 21 -14.62 1.63 8.71
C ASP A 21 -15.12 2.03 10.10
N ASN A 22 -15.77 3.19 10.16
CA ASN A 22 -16.26 3.79 11.41
C ASN A 22 -17.62 3.20 11.83
N ASN A 23 -18.03 2.05 11.27
CA ASN A 23 -19.26 1.35 11.68
C ASN A 23 -18.99 0.31 12.79
N THR A 24 -17.72 -0.03 13.04
CA THR A 24 -17.25 -0.86 14.18
C THR A 24 -17.99 -2.18 14.44
N TRP A 25 -18.58 -2.78 13.40
CA TRP A 25 -19.44 -3.97 13.55
C TRP A 25 -18.63 -5.28 13.69
N ASN A 26 -17.37 -5.28 13.26
CA ASN A 26 -16.47 -6.45 13.33
C ASN A 26 -15.20 -6.10 14.12
N ASN A 27 -15.24 -6.35 15.43
CA ASN A 27 -14.16 -6.05 16.36
C ASN A 27 -12.86 -6.82 16.05
N SER A 28 -12.96 -8.08 15.60
CA SER A 28 -11.78 -8.88 15.27
C SER A 28 -11.01 -8.30 14.08
N HIS A 29 -11.68 -7.65 13.12
CA HIS A 29 -10.99 -6.98 12.02
C HIS A 29 -10.28 -5.69 12.47
N ILE A 30 -10.88 -4.93 13.39
CA ILE A 30 -10.23 -3.77 14.02
C ILE A 30 -9.00 -4.23 14.83
N ALA A 31 -9.12 -5.35 15.54
CA ALA A 31 -8.01 -5.93 16.31
C ALA A 31 -6.86 -6.40 15.43
N LEU A 32 -7.12 -6.94 14.23
CA LEU A 32 -6.06 -7.26 13.26
C LEU A 32 -5.31 -6.02 12.77
N VAL A 33 -6.01 -4.91 12.49
CA VAL A 33 -5.36 -3.64 12.14
C VAL A 33 -4.57 -3.09 13.34
N GLY A 34 -5.15 -3.13 14.55
CA GLY A 34 -4.46 -2.73 15.77
C GLY A 34 -3.18 -3.55 15.99
N LYS A 35 -3.26 -4.87 15.83
CA LYS A 35 -2.14 -5.80 15.92
C LYS A 35 -1.07 -5.51 14.87
N ALA A 36 -1.44 -5.26 13.61
CA ALA A 36 -0.48 -4.88 12.58
C ALA A 36 0.24 -3.57 12.93
N MET A 37 -0.49 -2.55 13.38
CA MET A 37 0.08 -1.24 13.74
C MET A 37 0.97 -1.29 14.99
N SER A 38 0.67 -2.18 15.95
CA SER A 38 1.42 -2.32 17.20
C SER A 38 2.56 -3.35 17.16
N SER A 39 2.60 -4.21 16.14
CA SER A 39 3.67 -5.22 15.96
C SER A 39 4.94 -4.63 15.35
N ASN A 40 6.03 -5.40 15.34
CA ASN A 40 7.21 -5.07 14.54
C ASN A 40 6.91 -5.15 13.02
N GLU A 41 7.80 -4.59 12.21
CA GLU A 41 7.59 -4.47 10.77
C GLU A 41 7.39 -5.82 10.05
N THR A 42 8.11 -6.87 10.47
CA THR A 42 8.02 -8.21 9.85
C THR A 42 6.66 -8.85 10.11
N ALA A 43 6.22 -8.92 11.37
CA ALA A 43 4.92 -9.50 11.72
C ALA A 43 3.77 -8.66 11.14
N ALA A 44 3.90 -7.33 11.15
CA ALA A 44 2.93 -6.47 10.52
C ALA A 44 2.85 -6.68 8.99
N TYR A 45 3.98 -6.93 8.32
CA TYR A 45 4.02 -7.20 6.90
C TYR A 45 3.29 -8.50 6.51
N GLU A 46 3.41 -9.55 7.32
CA GLU A 46 2.65 -10.79 7.13
C GLU A 46 1.14 -10.53 7.20
N ILE A 47 0.68 -9.76 8.20
CA ILE A 47 -0.72 -9.38 8.34
C ILE A 47 -1.17 -8.52 7.17
N MET A 48 -0.37 -7.52 6.78
CA MET A 48 -0.68 -6.64 5.65
C MET A 48 -0.80 -7.41 4.33
N THR A 49 0.07 -8.41 4.12
CA THR A 49 0.04 -9.27 2.93
C THR A 49 -1.18 -10.19 2.95
N ALA A 50 -1.51 -10.78 4.10
CA ALA A 50 -2.69 -11.64 4.25
C ALA A 50 -4.01 -10.89 4.00
N LEU A 51 -4.04 -9.59 4.29
CA LEU A 51 -5.18 -8.71 4.07
C LEU A 51 -5.16 -7.99 2.69
N ASP A 52 -4.21 -8.36 1.81
CA ASP A 52 -3.97 -7.73 0.51
C ASP A 52 -3.92 -6.20 0.54
N VAL A 53 -3.11 -5.66 1.46
CA VAL A 53 -2.96 -4.21 1.64
C VAL A 53 -1.97 -3.65 0.62
N ASP A 54 -2.37 -2.58 -0.06
CA ASP A 54 -1.47 -1.82 -0.97
C ASP A 54 -0.83 -0.61 -0.29
N TYR A 55 -1.61 0.13 0.51
CA TYR A 55 -1.19 1.39 1.12
C TYR A 55 -1.55 1.44 2.60
N VAL A 56 -0.71 2.11 3.39
CA VAL A 56 -0.92 2.41 4.80
C VAL A 56 -0.95 3.93 4.99
N LEU A 57 -1.98 4.45 5.63
CA LEU A 57 -2.10 5.86 6.00
C LEU A 57 -1.97 6.01 7.50
N VAL A 58 -1.12 6.95 7.93
CA VAL A 58 -0.90 7.33 9.33
C VAL A 58 -1.03 8.85 9.48
N ILE A 59 -1.72 9.30 10.52
CA ILE A 59 -1.75 10.70 10.92
C ILE A 59 -0.63 10.97 11.92
N PHE A 60 0.24 11.94 11.61
CA PHE A 60 1.38 12.31 12.43
C PHE A 60 1.37 13.80 12.77
N GLY A 61 1.20 14.13 14.05
CA GLY A 61 1.05 15.52 14.49
C GLY A 61 2.33 16.22 14.93
N GLY A 62 3.47 15.52 14.95
CA GLY A 62 4.68 15.98 15.67
C GLY A 62 5.34 17.25 15.11
N VAL A 63 5.10 17.61 13.84
CA VAL A 63 5.62 18.85 13.23
C VAL A 63 4.84 20.09 13.67
N ILE A 64 3.51 19.99 13.73
CA ILE A 64 2.63 21.14 13.98
C ILE A 64 2.01 21.14 15.39
N GLY A 65 2.24 20.09 16.18
CA GLY A 65 1.65 19.94 17.51
C GLY A 65 0.19 19.50 17.47
N TYR A 66 -0.22 18.73 16.45
CA TYR A 66 -1.60 18.23 16.36
C TYR A 66 -1.79 17.05 17.33
N SER A 67 -2.70 17.19 18.28
CA SER A 67 -2.93 16.20 19.35
C SER A 67 -3.80 15.02 18.93
N GLY A 68 -4.56 15.13 17.84
CA GLY A 68 -5.45 14.06 17.33
C GLY A 68 -4.75 13.03 16.44
N ASP A 69 -3.43 12.86 16.58
CA ASP A 69 -2.63 11.97 15.76
C ASP A 69 -2.63 10.51 16.25
N ASP A 70 -2.10 9.60 15.43
CA ASP A 70 -2.22 8.17 15.70
C ASP A 70 -1.33 7.69 16.85
N ILE A 71 -0.26 8.40 17.17
CA ILE A 71 0.60 8.07 18.32
C ILE A 71 -0.14 8.33 19.66
N ASN A 72 -0.97 9.37 19.76
CA ASN A 72 -1.78 9.60 20.97
C ASN A 72 -2.92 8.58 21.12
N LYS A 73 -3.40 8.03 20.00
CA LYS A 73 -4.41 6.98 20.00
C LYS A 73 -3.83 5.57 20.07
N PHE A 74 -2.50 5.44 20.03
CA PHE A 74 -1.81 4.16 19.88
C PHE A 74 -2.16 3.14 20.96
N LEU A 75 -2.26 3.55 22.23
CA LEU A 75 -2.61 2.64 23.32
C LEU A 75 -4.03 2.06 23.17
N TRP A 76 -4.97 2.75 22.51
CA TRP A 76 -6.26 2.17 22.17
C TRP A 76 -6.12 1.05 21.14
N MET A 77 -5.22 1.20 20.16
CA MET A 77 -4.92 0.15 19.18
C MET A 77 -4.35 -1.09 19.87
N VAL A 78 -3.43 -0.88 20.82
CA VAL A 78 -2.81 -1.96 21.61
C VAL A 78 -3.86 -2.70 22.44
N ARG A 79 -4.73 -1.99 23.18
CA ARG A 79 -5.77 -2.61 24.02
C ARG A 79 -6.77 -3.43 23.21
N ILE A 80 -7.20 -2.94 22.06
CA ILE A 80 -8.11 -3.68 21.18
C ILE A 80 -7.41 -4.93 20.62
N ALA A 81 -6.14 -4.81 20.22
CA ALA A 81 -5.36 -5.94 19.73
C ALA A 81 -5.10 -6.99 20.82
N GLU A 82 -4.77 -6.58 22.04
CA GLU A 82 -4.57 -7.46 23.19
C GLU A 82 -5.86 -8.22 23.57
N GLY A 83 -7.02 -7.57 23.47
CA GLY A 83 -8.31 -8.21 23.76
C GLY A 83 -8.59 -9.46 22.92
N GLU A 84 -8.21 -9.46 21.63
CA GLU A 84 -8.40 -10.59 20.71
C GLU A 84 -7.13 -11.46 20.57
N HIS A 85 -5.95 -10.89 20.75
CA HIS A 85 -4.64 -11.54 20.55
C HIS A 85 -3.70 -11.39 21.77
N PRO A 86 -4.09 -11.84 22.98
CA PRO A 86 -3.34 -11.60 24.22
C PRO A 86 -1.99 -12.32 24.32
N LYS A 87 -1.75 -13.29 23.41
CA LYS A 87 -0.46 -14.00 23.32
C LYS A 87 0.60 -13.21 22.55
N ASP A 88 0.16 -12.33 21.67
CA ASP A 88 1.03 -11.65 20.71
C ASP A 88 1.31 -10.20 21.12
N ILE A 89 0.30 -9.52 21.67
CA ILE A 89 0.37 -8.12 22.09
C ILE A 89 0.01 -8.03 23.57
N LYS A 90 0.83 -7.28 24.32
CA LYS A 90 0.58 -6.95 25.73
C LYS A 90 0.78 -5.46 25.95
N GLU A 91 -0.19 -4.79 26.55
CA GLU A 91 -0.12 -3.35 26.83
C GLU A 91 1.12 -2.99 27.66
N SER A 92 1.49 -3.83 28.64
CA SER A 92 2.66 -3.62 29.51
C SER A 92 3.97 -3.44 28.74
N ASP A 93 4.11 -4.08 27.59
CA ASP A 93 5.37 -4.12 26.85
C ASP A 93 5.70 -2.77 26.19
N TYR A 94 4.72 -1.85 26.08
CA TYR A 94 4.90 -0.52 25.50
C TYR A 94 5.23 0.56 26.53
N PHE A 95 5.17 0.23 27.83
CA PHE A 95 5.54 1.12 28.91
C PHE A 95 6.99 0.92 29.33
N THR A 96 7.58 1.94 29.94
CA THR A 96 8.86 1.80 30.65
C THR A 96 8.68 0.99 31.93
N ASP A 97 9.78 0.58 32.57
CA ASP A 97 9.76 -0.08 33.88
C ASP A 97 9.07 0.76 34.98
N ARG A 98 8.91 2.07 34.74
CA ARG A 98 8.21 3.01 35.63
C ARG A 98 6.73 3.18 35.30
N GLY A 99 6.22 2.48 34.28
CA GLY A 99 4.85 2.61 33.79
C GLY A 99 4.60 3.85 32.95
N GLU A 100 5.64 4.50 32.41
CA GLU A 100 5.50 5.71 31.60
C GLU A 100 5.43 5.36 30.10
N PHE A 101 4.55 6.03 29.35
CA PHE A 101 4.50 5.94 27.90
C PHE A 101 5.37 7.05 27.29
N ARG A 102 6.56 6.70 26.78
CA ARG A 102 7.55 7.67 26.28
C ARG A 102 7.99 7.36 24.87
N VAL A 103 8.14 8.39 24.03
CA VAL A 103 8.63 8.28 22.65
C VAL A 103 10.12 8.65 22.49
N ASP A 104 10.74 9.08 23.59
CA ASP A 104 12.16 9.43 23.67
C ASP A 104 13.04 8.20 23.86
N SER A 105 14.33 8.42 24.10
CA SER A 105 15.31 7.34 24.27
C SER A 105 15.07 6.46 25.49
N GLN A 106 14.19 6.86 26.40
CA GLN A 106 13.79 6.07 27.56
C GLN A 106 12.53 5.25 27.28
N GLY A 107 11.90 5.40 26.10
CA GLY A 107 10.76 4.59 25.69
C GLY A 107 11.10 3.09 25.60
N SER A 108 10.08 2.25 25.75
CA SER A 108 10.25 0.81 25.61
C SER A 108 10.80 0.43 24.23
N ALA A 109 11.70 -0.56 24.20
CA ALA A 109 12.21 -1.11 22.95
C ALA A 109 11.09 -1.65 22.05
N THR A 110 10.00 -2.16 22.61
CA THR A 110 8.83 -2.63 21.84
C THR A 110 8.16 -1.47 21.12
N LEU A 111 7.99 -0.33 21.79
CA LEU A 111 7.41 0.88 21.20
C LEU A 111 8.33 1.47 20.12
N LEU A 112 9.62 1.61 20.41
CA LEU A 112 10.59 2.20 19.47
C LEU A 112 10.82 1.35 18.20
N ASN A 113 10.38 0.08 18.21
CA ASN A 113 10.48 -0.85 17.08
C ASN A 113 9.13 -1.22 16.46
N CYS A 114 8.01 -0.71 16.98
CA CYS A 114 6.69 -1.01 16.42
C CYS A 114 6.48 -0.32 15.06
N LEU A 115 5.59 -0.87 14.25
CA LEU A 115 5.28 -0.34 12.93
C LEU A 115 4.79 1.10 13.02
N MET A 116 3.86 1.40 13.93
CA MET A 116 3.32 2.75 14.10
C MET A 116 4.42 3.79 14.39
N TYR A 117 5.38 3.48 15.26
CA TYR A 117 6.51 4.36 15.55
C TYR A 117 7.35 4.58 14.30
N LYS A 118 7.73 3.49 13.61
CA LYS A 118 8.52 3.57 12.37
C LYS A 118 7.82 4.39 11.29
N LEU A 119 6.52 4.18 11.06
CA LEU A 119 5.77 4.91 10.05
C LEU A 119 5.54 6.38 10.42
N SER A 120 5.37 6.71 11.69
CA SER A 120 5.18 8.10 12.11
C SER A 120 6.48 8.91 12.04
N TYR A 121 7.60 8.32 12.48
CA TYR A 121 8.88 9.03 12.64
C TYR A 121 9.89 8.78 11.53
N TYR A 122 9.51 8.13 10.42
CA TYR A 122 10.41 7.87 9.30
C TYR A 122 11.03 9.19 8.80
N ARG A 123 12.37 9.29 8.83
CA ARG A 123 13.16 10.49 8.49
C ARG A 123 12.89 11.73 9.35
N PHE A 124 12.11 11.60 10.42
CA PHE A 124 11.83 12.72 11.34
C PHE A 124 13.05 13.08 12.19
N GLY A 125 13.95 12.13 12.46
CA GLY A 125 15.18 12.35 13.24
C GLY A 125 16.12 13.40 12.64
N GLU A 126 16.09 13.59 11.33
CA GLU A 126 16.90 14.58 10.59
C GLU A 126 16.21 15.95 10.52
N LEU A 127 14.91 16.01 10.79
CA LEU A 127 14.12 17.23 10.67
C LEU A 127 14.40 18.18 11.83
N LYS A 128 14.90 19.38 11.51
CA LYS A 128 15.08 20.47 12.47
C LYS A 128 14.00 21.52 12.26
N LEU A 129 13.07 21.62 13.21
CA LEU A 129 11.91 22.52 13.13
C LEU A 129 12.26 23.97 13.46
N ASP A 130 13.04 24.20 14.52
CA ASP A 130 13.45 25.53 14.95
C ASP A 130 14.96 25.59 15.19
N PHE A 131 15.55 26.78 15.12
CA PHE A 131 16.99 26.92 15.35
C PHE A 131 17.42 26.45 16.76
N ARG A 132 16.53 26.62 17.74
CA ARG A 132 16.75 26.33 19.17
C ARG A 132 16.40 24.89 19.56
N THR A 133 15.63 24.18 18.76
CA THR A 133 15.23 22.80 19.07
C THR A 133 16.20 21.81 18.43
N PRO A 134 16.51 20.69 19.10
CA PRO A 134 17.31 19.63 18.50
C PRO A 134 16.54 18.95 17.35
N PRO A 135 17.25 18.32 16.38
CA PRO A 135 16.62 17.52 15.33
C PRO A 135 15.78 16.36 15.89
N GLY A 136 14.63 16.10 15.27
CA GLY A 136 13.70 15.06 15.70
C GLY A 136 12.93 15.41 16.98
N PHE A 137 12.64 16.70 17.21
CA PHE A 137 11.82 17.14 18.33
C PHE A 137 10.32 17.08 17.97
N ASP A 138 9.57 16.21 18.66
CA ASP A 138 8.11 16.11 18.53
C ASP A 138 7.44 17.19 19.38
N ARG A 139 6.73 18.13 18.73
CA ARG A 139 6.01 19.24 19.39
C ARG A 139 4.76 18.79 20.16
N THR A 140 4.12 17.69 19.78
CA THR A 140 2.95 17.16 20.47
C THR A 140 3.34 16.51 21.80
N ARG A 141 4.48 15.79 21.85
CA ARG A 141 4.99 15.15 23.09
C ARG A 141 6.00 15.99 23.86
N ASN A 142 6.49 17.09 23.27
CA ASN A 142 7.58 17.89 23.83
C ASN A 142 8.82 17.06 24.16
N ALA A 143 9.19 16.15 23.26
CA ALA A 143 10.29 15.21 23.47
C ALA A 143 11.11 15.01 22.20
N VAL A 144 12.40 14.71 22.36
CA VAL A 144 13.27 14.26 21.26
C VAL A 144 13.05 12.78 21.06
N ILE A 145 12.80 12.35 19.84
CA ILE A 145 12.55 10.94 19.54
C ILE A 145 13.75 10.06 19.92
N GLY A 146 13.46 8.86 20.45
CA GLY A 146 14.47 7.92 20.90
C GLY A 146 15.24 7.24 19.78
N ASN A 147 14.52 6.71 18.79
CA ASN A 147 15.12 6.01 17.66
C ASN A 147 15.06 6.89 16.40
N LYS A 148 16.22 7.41 15.98
CA LYS A 148 16.36 8.31 14.83
C LYS A 148 16.76 7.57 13.55
N ASP A 149 17.48 6.47 13.71
CA ASP A 149 18.20 5.81 12.62
C ASP A 149 17.58 4.44 12.35
N PHE A 150 16.56 4.43 11.50
CA PHE A 150 15.95 3.19 11.01
C PHE A 150 15.52 3.33 9.55
N THR A 151 15.41 2.19 8.89
CA THR A 151 14.92 2.10 7.52
C THR A 151 13.68 1.22 7.47
N LEU A 152 12.84 1.45 6.46
CA LEU A 152 11.70 0.61 6.16
C LEU A 152 12.12 -0.43 5.13
N THR A 153 11.99 -1.70 5.48
CA THR A 153 12.33 -2.84 4.62
C THR A 153 11.15 -3.18 3.72
N TYR A 154 9.96 -3.32 4.31
CA TYR A 154 8.76 -3.81 3.64
C TYR A 154 7.83 -2.71 3.12
N LEU A 155 8.06 -1.48 3.56
CA LEU A 155 7.29 -0.31 3.15
C LEU A 155 8.19 0.74 2.52
N GLU A 156 7.60 1.59 1.69
CA GLU A 156 8.23 2.79 1.15
C GLU A 156 7.29 3.98 1.28
N GLU A 157 7.87 5.16 1.53
CA GLU A 157 7.13 6.42 1.61
C GLU A 157 6.58 6.77 0.21
N ALA A 158 5.25 6.78 0.07
CA ALA A 158 4.57 7.11 -1.18
C ALA A 158 4.20 8.60 -1.25
N TYR A 159 3.76 9.17 -0.12
CA TYR A 159 3.40 10.58 -0.03
C TYR A 159 3.44 11.07 1.42
N THR A 160 3.92 12.30 1.63
CA THR A 160 3.86 13.01 2.91
C THR A 160 3.39 14.42 2.64
N THR A 161 2.41 14.90 3.41
CA THR A 161 1.90 16.27 3.24
C THR A 161 2.93 17.33 3.64
N GLU A 162 2.72 18.57 3.20
CA GLU A 162 3.63 19.70 3.46
C GLU A 162 4.01 19.84 4.94
N HIS A 163 3.02 19.75 5.83
CA HIS A 163 3.21 19.84 7.29
C HIS A 163 3.30 18.48 7.97
N TRP A 164 3.54 17.41 7.20
CA TRP A 164 3.72 16.02 7.64
C TRP A 164 2.55 15.45 8.45
N LEU A 165 1.37 16.07 8.36
CA LEU A 165 0.17 15.65 9.08
C LEU A 165 -0.35 14.29 8.62
N VAL A 166 -0.27 14.03 7.32
CA VAL A 166 -0.71 12.77 6.71
C VAL A 166 0.47 12.14 6.01
N ARG A 167 0.75 10.88 6.34
CA ARG A 167 1.82 10.08 5.77
C ARG A 167 1.22 8.83 5.14
N ILE A 168 1.57 8.57 3.89
CA ILE A 168 1.09 7.43 3.10
C ILE A 168 2.29 6.60 2.67
N TYR A 169 2.23 5.31 2.98
CA TYR A 169 3.25 4.32 2.66
C TYR A 169 2.69 3.28 1.71
N ARG A 170 3.48 2.86 0.73
CA ARG A 170 3.18 1.69 -0.12
C ARG A 170 3.78 0.45 0.52
N VAL A 171 3.00 -0.62 0.57
CA VAL A 171 3.47 -1.95 0.96
C VAL A 171 4.12 -2.60 -0.26
N LYS A 172 5.39 -2.99 -0.16
CA LYS A 172 6.09 -3.71 -1.24
C LYS A 172 5.48 -5.09 -1.39
N LYS A 173 5.26 -5.56 -2.62
CA LYS A 173 4.69 -6.88 -2.85
C LYS A 173 5.77 -7.99 -2.75
N PRO A 174 5.40 -9.23 -2.37
CA PRO A 174 6.38 -10.32 -2.17
C PRO A 174 7.29 -10.60 -3.37
N ASP A 175 6.79 -10.39 -4.58
CA ASP A 175 7.52 -10.56 -5.84
C ASP A 175 8.63 -9.52 -6.05
N GLU A 176 8.55 -8.36 -5.38
CA GLU A 176 9.56 -7.31 -5.46
C GLU A 176 10.86 -7.69 -4.73
N PHE A 177 10.78 -8.52 -3.69
CA PHE A 177 11.95 -8.99 -2.94
C PHE A 177 12.75 -10.06 -3.70
N ASN A 178 12.07 -10.86 -4.52
CA ASN A 178 12.67 -11.94 -5.30
C ASN A 178 13.23 -11.48 -6.65
N ARG A 179 13.12 -10.19 -6.99
CA ARG A 179 13.61 -9.66 -8.26
C ARG A 179 15.01 -9.08 -8.08
N PRO A 180 16.09 -9.77 -8.50
CA PRO A 180 17.41 -9.15 -8.49
C PRO A 180 17.36 -7.87 -9.35
N SER A 181 17.86 -6.76 -8.81
CA SER A 181 17.99 -5.52 -9.56
C SER A 181 18.92 -5.74 -10.73
N ILE A 182 18.37 -5.85 -11.94
CA ILE A 182 19.17 -6.00 -13.16
C ILE A 182 19.79 -4.62 -13.44
N PRO A 183 21.13 -4.48 -13.43
CA PRO A 183 21.82 -3.25 -13.79
C PRO A 183 21.35 -2.76 -15.16
N ILE A 184 21.23 -1.44 -15.33
CA ILE A 184 20.86 -0.81 -16.62
C ILE A 184 21.56 -1.43 -17.85
N PRO A 185 22.88 -1.72 -17.84
CA PRO A 185 23.54 -2.35 -18.99
C PRO A 185 23.10 -3.78 -19.31
N GLN A 186 22.48 -4.48 -18.34
CA GLN A 186 22.01 -5.86 -18.48
C GLN A 186 20.52 -5.96 -18.81
N ARG A 187 19.79 -4.83 -18.85
CA ARG A 187 18.38 -4.77 -19.27
C ARG A 187 18.26 -4.91 -20.78
N LYS A 188 18.55 -6.11 -21.31
CA LYS A 188 18.29 -6.44 -22.71
C LYS A 188 16.85 -6.91 -22.86
N VAL A 189 15.96 -6.05 -23.36
CA VAL A 189 14.66 -6.48 -23.87
C VAL A 189 14.92 -7.39 -25.07
N LYS A 190 14.72 -8.69 -24.92
CA LYS A 190 14.64 -9.59 -26.09
C LYS A 190 13.40 -9.19 -26.88
N ARG A 191 13.57 -8.33 -27.88
CA ARG A 191 12.56 -8.19 -28.94
C ARG A 191 12.40 -9.58 -29.53
N LYS A 192 11.24 -10.21 -29.33
CA LYS A 192 10.86 -11.34 -30.18
C LYS A 192 10.91 -10.81 -31.61
N ASN A 193 11.73 -11.42 -32.46
CA ASN A 193 11.65 -11.17 -33.89
C ASN A 193 10.23 -11.55 -34.30
N MET A 194 9.38 -10.55 -34.45
CA MET A 194 8.07 -10.72 -35.04
C MET A 194 8.36 -10.98 -36.52
N TYR A 195 8.41 -12.26 -36.89
CA TYR A 195 8.46 -12.63 -38.30
C TYR A 195 7.18 -12.09 -38.94
N LEU A 196 7.30 -10.99 -39.67
CA LEU A 196 6.25 -10.54 -40.57
C LEU A 196 6.16 -11.58 -41.68
N THR A 197 5.18 -12.48 -41.60
CA THR A 197 4.76 -13.27 -42.75
C THR A 197 4.25 -12.30 -43.81
N LYS A 198 5.06 -12.03 -44.84
CA LYS A 198 4.63 -11.36 -46.06
C LYS A 198 3.53 -12.21 -46.70
N LYS A 199 2.27 -11.83 -46.51
CA LYS A 199 1.16 -12.39 -47.29
C LYS A 199 1.33 -11.90 -48.72
N VAL A 200 1.85 -12.76 -49.60
CA VAL A 200 1.93 -12.48 -51.04
C VAL A 200 0.50 -12.36 -51.57
N ARG A 201 0.10 -11.16 -51.98
CA ARG A 201 -1.12 -10.96 -52.77
C ARG A 201 -0.82 -11.43 -54.19
N SER A 202 -1.25 -12.64 -54.54
CA SER A 202 -1.36 -13.04 -55.95
C SER A 202 -2.62 -12.42 -56.53
N HIS A 203 -2.48 -11.32 -57.26
CA HIS A 203 -3.49 -10.87 -58.20
C HIS A 203 -3.48 -11.80 -59.43
N PRO A 204 -4.62 -12.36 -59.85
CA PRO A 204 -4.70 -13.03 -61.14
C PRO A 204 -5.06 -12.01 -62.24
N SER A 205 -4.33 -12.04 -63.35
CA SER A 205 -4.75 -11.45 -64.64
C SER A 205 -4.02 -12.17 -65.79
N PRO A 206 -4.47 -12.03 -67.04
CA PRO A 206 -5.75 -12.51 -67.58
C PRO A 206 -5.50 -13.50 -68.75
N SER A 207 -6.47 -14.33 -69.13
CA SER A 207 -6.41 -15.07 -70.41
C SER A 207 -7.80 -15.17 -71.02
N SER A 208 -7.92 -14.68 -72.25
CA SER A 208 -9.09 -14.76 -73.14
C SER A 208 -9.10 -16.07 -73.95
N PHE A 209 -10.22 -16.30 -74.67
CA PHE A 209 -10.52 -17.35 -75.67
C PHE A 209 -11.13 -18.67 -75.09
N ILE A 210 -12.22 -19.29 -75.57
CA ILE A 210 -13.10 -19.19 -76.76
C ILE A 210 -14.48 -19.83 -76.42
N LEU A 211 -15.52 -19.39 -77.14
CA LEU A 211 -16.90 -19.92 -77.18
C LEU A 211 -16.98 -21.41 -77.55
N HIS A 212 -17.90 -22.15 -76.93
CA HIS A 212 -18.49 -23.36 -77.52
C HIS A 212 -20.03 -23.27 -77.41
N PRO A 213 -20.78 -23.39 -78.54
CA PRO A 213 -22.24 -23.39 -78.52
C PRO A 213 -22.78 -24.81 -78.35
N SER A 214 -24.10 -24.92 -78.15
CA SER A 214 -24.97 -26.11 -77.95
C SER A 214 -25.34 -26.31 -76.46
N SER A 215 -26.60 -26.34 -76.02
CA SER A 215 -27.84 -26.71 -76.70
C SER A 215 -29.05 -26.11 -75.96
N PHE A 216 -30.05 -25.71 -76.73
CA PHE A 216 -31.48 -25.59 -76.42
C PHE A 216 -32.00 -26.41 -75.21
N ILE A 217 -32.90 -25.83 -74.41
CA ILE A 217 -34.33 -26.21 -74.27
C ILE A 217 -35.02 -25.39 -73.14
N LEU A 218 -36.05 -24.63 -73.55
CA LEU A 218 -37.35 -24.24 -72.94
C LEU A 218 -37.61 -24.56 -71.44
N HIS A 219 -37.87 -23.57 -70.57
CA HIS A 219 -39.16 -22.89 -70.22
C HIS A 219 -39.73 -23.38 -68.85
N PRO A 220 -40.80 -22.79 -68.27
CA PRO A 220 -40.79 -21.89 -67.11
C PRO A 220 -41.46 -22.43 -65.82
N SER A 221 -41.64 -21.51 -64.85
CA SER A 221 -42.68 -21.46 -63.79
C SER A 221 -42.30 -22.14 -62.46
N SER A 222 -42.61 -21.65 -61.25
CA SER A 222 -43.66 -20.73 -60.78
C SER A 222 -43.32 -20.12 -59.41
N PHE A 223 -43.91 -18.95 -59.17
CA PHE A 223 -44.20 -18.14 -57.97
C PHE A 223 -44.46 -18.84 -56.58
N PRO A 224 -44.65 -18.08 -55.47
CA PRO A 224 -44.14 -18.38 -54.12
C PRO A 224 -45.28 -18.54 -53.07
N HIS A 225 -44.89 -18.44 -51.79
CA HIS A 225 -45.68 -18.17 -50.56
C HIS A 225 -46.11 -19.35 -49.68
N PRO A 226 -46.41 -19.10 -48.38
CA PRO A 226 -46.40 -17.83 -47.62
C PRO A 226 -45.18 -17.60 -46.75
#